data_AF-A0A9X3LXF9-F1
#
_entry.id   AF-A0A9X3LXF9-F1
#
_cell.length_a   1.000
_cell.length_b   1.000
_cell.length_c   1.000
_cell.angle_alpha   90.00
_cell.angle_beta   90.00
_cell.angle_gamma   90.00
#
_symmetry.space_group_name_H-M   'P 1'
#
loop_
_entity.id
_entity.type
_entity.pdbx_description
1 polymer ?
#
loop_
_entity_poly.entity_id
_entity_poly.type
_entity_poly.pdbx_seq_one_letter_code
_entity_poly.pdbx_strand_id
1 'polypeptide(L)'
;MHSSSPITFIAWERADLTAVRQVLAGLQRNGIYLYRDHLLLETSWLGQGAQDFYATAWRWTADDCPLFYDLARQGKVLITINTAVIACGDEEDIATACESITQELIVAHNPQQLYELLADAAAE
;
A
#
# COMPACT_ATOMS: atom_id res chain seq x y z
N MET A 1 -12.05 19.53 3.01
CA MET A 1 -11.28 18.28 3.15
C MET A 1 -11.81 17.34 2.09
N HIS A 2 -11.04 17.11 1.02
CA HIS A 2 -11.41 16.08 0.05
C HIS A 2 -11.40 14.74 0.79
N SER A 3 -12.51 14.02 0.69
CA SER A 3 -12.61 12.64 1.15
C SER A 3 -11.70 11.81 0.24
N SER A 4 -10.48 11.49 0.69
CA SER A 4 -9.60 10.60 -0.05
C SER A 4 -10.26 9.22 -0.12
N SER A 5 -10.45 8.66 -1.31
CA SER A 5 -10.94 7.30 -1.48
C SER A 5 -10.06 6.32 -0.70
N PRO A 6 -10.61 5.30 -0.02
CA PRO A 6 -9.80 4.33 0.69
C PRO A 6 -8.82 3.64 -0.24
N ILE A 7 -7.57 3.54 0.20
CA ILE A 7 -6.54 2.74 -0.48
C ILE A 7 -6.44 1.40 0.25
N THR A 8 -6.42 0.30 -0.48
CA THR A 8 -6.12 -1.02 0.12
C THR A 8 -4.77 -1.56 -0.33
N PHE A 9 -4.16 -2.34 0.55
CA PHE A 9 -2.89 -3.02 0.33
C PHE A 9 -3.13 -4.51 0.41
N ILE A 10 -2.81 -5.24 -0.66
CA ILE A 10 -3.08 -6.68 -0.78
C ILE A 10 -1.84 -7.38 -1.34
N ALA A 11 -1.39 -8.45 -0.69
CA ALA A 11 -0.30 -9.27 -1.22
C ALA A 11 -0.72 -9.97 -2.53
N TRP A 12 0.14 -9.94 -3.54
CA TRP A 12 -0.13 -10.68 -4.78
C TRP A 12 0.11 -12.20 -4.65
N GLU A 13 1.09 -12.61 -3.84
CA GLU A 13 1.34 -14.01 -3.47
C GLU A 13 1.42 -14.20 -1.96
N ARG A 14 2.39 -13.51 -1.34
CA ARG A 14 2.55 -13.45 0.11
C ARG A 14 3.36 -12.22 0.47
N ALA A 15 2.89 -11.45 1.45
CA ALA A 15 3.62 -10.27 1.88
C ALA A 15 4.95 -10.63 2.56
N ASP A 16 5.96 -9.78 2.37
CA ASP A 16 7.14 -9.76 3.23
C ASP A 16 6.79 -9.10 4.56
N LEU A 17 6.34 -9.91 5.52
CA LEU A 17 5.94 -9.44 6.84
C LEU A 17 7.08 -8.85 7.66
N THR A 18 8.34 -9.13 7.33
CA THR A 18 9.47 -8.51 8.03
C THR A 18 9.63 -7.07 7.54
N ALA A 19 9.62 -6.89 6.22
CA ALA A 19 9.67 -5.57 5.59
C ALA A 19 8.46 -4.71 5.95
N VAL A 20 7.24 -5.26 5.87
CA VAL A 20 6.01 -4.56 6.29
C VAL A 20 6.12 -4.01 7.71
N ARG A 21 6.60 -4.83 8.65
CA ARG A 21 6.77 -4.41 10.05
C ARG A 21 7.81 -3.30 10.18
N GLN A 22 8.90 -3.36 9.41
CA GLN A 22 9.94 -2.32 9.43
C GLN A 22 9.40 -0.98 8.90
N VAL A 23 8.71 -1.00 7.76
CA VAL A 23 8.09 0.20 7.17
C VAL A 23 7.08 0.84 8.14
N LEU A 24 6.26 0.01 8.81
CA LEU A 24 5.21 0.48 9.70
C LEU A 24 5.67 0.78 11.14
N ALA A 25 6.94 0.51 11.49
CA ALA A 25 7.44 0.58 12.87
C ALA A 25 7.33 1.98 13.50
N GLY A 26 7.32 3.04 12.67
CA GLY A 26 7.21 4.43 13.13
C GLY A 26 5.79 4.92 13.41
N LEU A 27 4.76 4.12 13.13
CA LEU A 27 3.37 4.53 13.31
C LEU A 27 2.86 4.21 14.72
N GLN A 28 2.00 5.08 15.25
CA GLN A 28 1.33 4.81 16.53
C GLN A 28 0.26 3.73 16.33
N ARG A 29 0.10 2.84 17.31
CA ARG A 29 -0.84 1.71 17.23
C ARG A 29 -1.96 1.80 18.25
N ASN A 30 -3.20 1.59 17.81
CA ASN A 30 -4.38 1.38 18.64
C ASN A 30 -5.20 0.21 18.10
N GLY A 31 -5.03 -0.97 18.70
CA GLY A 31 -5.65 -2.19 18.22
C GLY A 31 -5.18 -2.57 16.81
N ILE A 32 -6.11 -2.61 15.87
CA ILE A 32 -5.86 -2.90 14.44
C ILE A 32 -5.46 -1.66 13.64
N TYR A 33 -5.59 -0.46 14.22
CA TYR A 33 -5.27 0.79 13.55
C TYR A 33 -3.84 1.24 13.82
N LEU A 34 -3.20 1.72 12.77
CA LEU A 34 -1.97 2.49 12.77
C LEU A 34 -2.26 3.91 12.32
N TYR A 35 -1.62 4.90 12.94
CA TYR A 35 -1.91 6.30 12.65
C TYR A 35 -0.70 7.21 12.87
N ARG A 36 -0.70 8.33 12.13
CA ARG A 36 0.23 9.46 12.22
C ARG A 36 -0.44 10.66 11.56
N ASP A 37 -0.47 11.81 12.23
CA ASP A 37 -1.07 13.05 11.71
C ASP A 37 -2.48 12.84 11.11
N HIS A 38 -2.59 12.82 9.78
CA HIS A 38 -3.84 12.62 9.06
C HIS A 38 -4.11 11.17 8.62
N LEU A 39 -3.09 10.31 8.64
CA LEU A 39 -3.14 8.90 8.26
C LEU A 39 -3.92 8.07 9.27
N LEU A 40 -4.88 7.29 8.77
CA LEU A 40 -5.56 6.22 9.50
C LEU A 40 -5.51 4.94 8.67
N LEU A 41 -4.65 4.01 9.08
CA LEU A 41 -4.38 2.74 8.41
C LEU A 41 -4.91 1.58 9.26
N GLU A 42 -5.97 0.93 8.81
CA GLU A 42 -6.39 -0.36 9.37
C GLU A 42 -5.48 -1.46 8.85
N THR A 43 -5.02 -2.35 9.72
CA THR A 43 -4.13 -3.47 9.34
C THR A 43 -4.68 -4.78 9.85
N SER A 44 -4.44 -5.87 9.09
CA SER A 44 -4.53 -7.22 9.64
C SER A 44 -3.58 -7.37 10.84
N TRP A 45 -3.83 -8.36 11.70
CA TRP A 45 -2.98 -8.57 12.88
C TRP A 45 -1.54 -8.90 12.46
N LEU A 46 -0.62 -7.97 12.73
CA LEU A 46 0.80 -8.08 12.40
C LEU A 46 1.64 -8.80 13.47
N GLY A 47 1.01 -9.36 14.51
CA GLY A 47 1.71 -10.01 15.61
C GLY A 47 2.34 -11.35 15.25
N GLN A 48 2.84 -12.04 16.27
CA GLN A 48 3.52 -13.33 16.11
C GLN A 48 2.55 -14.37 15.54
N GLY A 49 2.93 -15.01 14.42
CA GLY A 49 2.10 -15.99 13.71
C GLY A 49 1.27 -15.44 12.54
N ALA A 50 1.35 -14.14 12.24
CA ALA A 50 0.78 -13.60 11.01
C ALA A 50 1.37 -14.31 9.78
N GLN A 51 0.51 -14.74 8.85
CA GLN A 51 0.91 -15.44 7.62
C GLN A 51 0.93 -14.53 6.40
N ASP A 52 0.15 -13.45 6.45
CA ASP A 52 0.02 -12.51 5.35
C ASP A 52 -0.41 -11.11 5.84
N PHE A 53 -0.45 -10.14 4.93
CA PHE A 53 -0.77 -8.75 5.21
C PHE A 53 -1.90 -8.22 4.34
N TYR A 54 -2.81 -7.51 4.99
CA TYR A 54 -3.80 -6.67 4.35
C TYR A 54 -3.91 -5.37 5.14
N ALA A 55 -4.11 -4.26 4.46
CA ALA A 55 -4.39 -3.00 5.11
C ALA A 55 -5.32 -2.10 4.28
N THR A 56 -6.00 -1.18 4.95
CA THR A 56 -6.79 -0.12 4.32
C THR A 56 -6.46 1.22 4.94
N ALA A 57 -5.96 2.15 4.13
CA ALA A 57 -5.82 3.55 4.51
C ALA A 57 -7.16 4.25 4.30
N TRP A 58 -7.93 4.37 5.38
CA TRP A 58 -9.23 5.05 5.40
C TRP A 58 -9.11 6.57 5.29
N ARG A 59 -7.99 7.10 5.76
CA ARG A 59 -7.63 8.51 5.65
C ARG A 59 -6.15 8.62 5.36
N TRP A 60 -5.79 9.47 4.43
CA TRP A 60 -4.41 9.67 3.98
C TRP A 60 -4.28 10.96 3.18
N THR A 61 -3.06 11.41 3.00
CA THR A 61 -2.69 12.62 2.25
C THR A 61 -1.53 12.33 1.30
N ALA A 62 -1.18 13.29 0.43
CA ALA A 62 -0.02 13.19 -0.45
C ALA A 62 1.29 12.89 0.31
N ASP A 63 1.42 13.41 1.53
CA ASP A 63 2.60 13.21 2.40
C ASP A 63 2.77 11.76 2.87
N ASP A 64 1.74 10.92 2.70
CA ASP A 64 1.78 9.49 3.02
C ASP A 64 2.23 8.63 1.82
N CYS A 65 2.35 9.19 0.61
CA CYS A 65 2.76 8.45 -0.59
C CYS A 65 4.15 7.77 -0.47
N PRO A 66 5.17 8.40 0.15
CA PRO A 66 6.44 7.70 0.40
C PRO A 66 6.27 6.44 1.25
N LEU A 67 5.45 6.49 2.30
CA LEU A 67 5.15 5.34 3.15
C LEU A 67 4.42 4.25 2.35
N PHE A 68 3.45 4.62 1.52
CA PHE A 68 2.69 3.68 0.70
C PHE A 68 3.55 3.01 -0.36
N TYR A 69 4.43 3.79 -1.01
CA TYR A 69 5.38 3.27 -1.97
C TYR A 69 6.34 2.26 -1.32
N ASP A 70 6.93 2.61 -0.17
CA ASP A 70 7.81 1.69 0.57
C ASP A 70 7.07 0.46 1.05
N LEU A 71 5.83 0.60 1.52
CA LEU A 71 5.00 -0.51 1.95
C LEU A 71 4.71 -1.48 0.79
N ALA A 72 4.32 -0.95 -0.36
CA ALA A 72 4.01 -1.73 -1.56
C ALA A 72 5.24 -2.45 -2.11
N ARG A 73 6.31 -1.69 -2.36
CA ARG A 73 7.58 -2.21 -2.88
C ARG A 73 8.20 -3.25 -1.95
N GLN A 74 8.46 -2.87 -0.70
CA GLN A 74 9.20 -3.74 0.22
C GLN A 74 8.32 -4.86 0.78
N GLY A 75 7.03 -4.57 1.00
CA GLY A 75 6.07 -5.54 1.53
C GLY A 75 5.55 -6.53 0.51
N LYS A 76 5.89 -6.37 -0.77
CA LYS A 76 5.36 -7.17 -1.88
C LYS A 76 3.84 -7.18 -1.92
N VAL A 77 3.27 -5.98 -1.82
CA VAL A 77 1.82 -5.77 -1.86
C VAL A 77 1.44 -4.77 -2.95
N LEU A 78 0.29 -5.01 -3.55
CA LEU A 78 -0.34 -4.12 -4.50
C LEU A 78 -1.11 -3.04 -3.76
N ILE A 79 -1.26 -1.90 -4.42
CA ILE A 79 -2.11 -0.80 -3.99
C ILE A 79 -3.38 -0.84 -4.84
N THR A 80 -4.55 -0.82 -4.22
CA THR A 80 -5.81 -0.68 -4.95
C THR A 80 -6.54 0.58 -4.51
N ILE A 81 -7.05 1.35 -5.47
CA ILE A 81 -7.89 2.52 -5.21
C ILE A 81 -8.94 2.59 -6.33
N ASN A 82 -10.21 2.69 -5.96
CA ASN A 82 -11.32 2.63 -6.92
C ASN A 82 -11.20 1.41 -7.85
N THR A 83 -10.95 1.62 -9.14
CA THR A 83 -10.78 0.57 -10.17
C THR A 83 -9.32 0.28 -10.49
N ALA A 84 -8.38 1.09 -9.99
CA ALA A 84 -6.96 0.99 -10.27
C ALA A 84 -6.27 -0.04 -9.37
N VAL A 85 -5.38 -0.83 -9.97
CA VAL A 85 -4.44 -1.71 -9.28
C VAL A 85 -3.03 -1.28 -9.64
N ILE A 86 -2.25 -0.90 -8.63
CA ILE A 86 -0.95 -0.28 -8.79
C ILE A 86 0.12 -1.18 -8.17
N ALA A 87 1.15 -1.51 -8.95
CA ALA A 87 2.36 -2.17 -8.48
C ALA A 87 3.46 -1.12 -8.26
N CYS A 88 4.13 -1.21 -7.11
CA CYS A 88 5.34 -0.42 -6.81
C CYS A 88 6.51 -1.40 -6.68
N GLY A 89 7.64 -1.09 -7.30
CA GLY A 89 8.75 -2.04 -7.31
C GLY A 89 9.87 -1.62 -8.23
N ASP A 90 10.95 -2.40 -8.22
CA ASP A 90 11.87 -2.45 -9.35
C ASP A 90 11.31 -3.39 -10.45
N GLU A 91 12.00 -3.42 -11.60
CA GLU A 91 11.56 -4.17 -12.77
C GLU A 91 11.29 -5.65 -12.48
N GLU A 92 12.04 -6.25 -11.54
CA GLU A 92 11.90 -7.67 -11.19
C GLU A 92 10.65 -7.93 -10.34
N ASP A 93 10.42 -7.12 -9.31
CA ASP A 93 9.19 -7.21 -8.51
C ASP A 93 7.94 -6.94 -9.37
N ILE A 94 8.01 -5.96 -10.27
CA ILE A 94 6.93 -5.63 -11.21
C ILE A 94 6.68 -6.78 -12.20
N ALA A 95 7.74 -7.33 -12.79
CA ALA A 95 7.61 -8.48 -13.70
C ALA A 95 6.93 -9.66 -13.01
N THR A 96 7.34 -9.96 -11.77
CA THR A 96 6.74 -11.03 -10.96
C THR A 96 5.26 -10.76 -10.71
N ALA A 97 4.89 -9.54 -10.31
CA ALA A 97 3.50 -9.17 -10.09
C ALA A 97 2.65 -9.29 -11.38
N CYS A 98 3.20 -8.87 -12.52
CA CYS A 98 2.55 -8.98 -13.83
C CYS A 98 2.37 -10.44 -14.29
N GLU A 99 3.28 -11.35 -13.94
CA GLU A 99 3.13 -12.77 -14.25
C GLU A 99 2.02 -13.44 -13.42
N SER A 100 1.84 -13.00 -12.17
CA SER A 100 0.89 -13.60 -11.23
C SER A 100 -0.53 -13.03 -11.33
N ILE A 101 -0.74 -11.89 -12.01
CA ILE A 101 -2.01 -11.14 -12.01
C ILE A 101 -2.56 -10.97 -13.42
N THR A 102 -3.85 -11.28 -13.59
CA THR A 102 -4.54 -11.18 -14.89
C THR A 102 -5.13 -9.81 -15.20
N GLN A 103 -5.23 -8.93 -14.21
CA GLN A 103 -5.68 -7.54 -14.38
C GLN A 103 -4.54 -6.65 -14.89
N GLU A 104 -4.89 -5.57 -15.58
CA GLU A 104 -3.93 -4.55 -15.98
C GLU A 104 -3.36 -3.87 -14.71
N LEU A 105 -2.03 -3.94 -14.57
CA LEU A 105 -1.31 -3.30 -13.48
C LEU A 105 -0.74 -1.97 -13.95
N ILE A 106 -1.06 -0.92 -13.23
CA ILE A 106 -0.41 0.38 -13.39
C ILE A 106 0.88 0.34 -12.56
N VAL A 107 1.97 0.87 -13.12
CA VAL A 107 3.28 0.81 -12.48
C VAL A 107 3.67 2.17 -11.94
N ALA A 108 4.06 2.21 -10.67
CA ALA A 108 4.72 3.36 -10.05
C ALA A 108 6.18 3.03 -9.76
N HIS A 109 7.11 3.76 -10.38
CA HIS A 109 8.55 3.55 -10.18
C HIS A 109 9.13 4.39 -9.04
N ASN A 110 8.37 5.37 -8.52
CA ASN A 110 8.79 6.20 -7.40
C ASN A 110 7.58 6.81 -6.67
N PRO A 111 7.77 7.39 -5.47
CA PRO A 111 6.68 7.99 -4.70
C PRO A 111 5.94 9.13 -5.41
N GLN A 112 6.61 9.89 -6.27
CA GLN A 112 5.98 11.01 -7.00
C GLN A 112 4.99 10.49 -8.05
N GLN A 113 5.37 9.45 -8.80
CA GLN A 113 4.46 8.78 -9.73
C GLN A 113 3.29 8.14 -8.99
N LEU A 114 3.53 7.51 -7.84
CA LEU A 114 2.44 6.97 -7.02
C LEU A 114 1.47 8.07 -6.60
N TYR A 115 1.96 9.22 -6.16
CA TYR A 115 1.12 10.37 -5.82
C TYR A 115 0.22 10.80 -7.00
N GLU A 116 0.79 10.94 -8.20
CA GLU A 116 0.03 11.33 -9.40
C GLU A 116 -1.09 10.31 -9.70
N LEU A 117 -0.76 9.01 -9.68
CA LEU A 117 -1.73 7.93 -9.90
C LEU A 117 -2.85 7.91 -8.85
N LEU A 118 -2.50 8.10 -7.57
CA LEU A 118 -3.48 8.14 -6.49
C LEU A 118 -4.37 9.39 -6.57
N ALA A 119 -3.82 10.52 -6.98
CA ALA A 119 -4.57 11.76 -7.16
C ALA A 119 -5.57 11.64 -8.33
N ASP A 120 -5.15 11.06 -9.45
CA ASP A 120 -6.01 10.80 -10.61
C ASP A 120 -7.11 9.81 -10.26
N ALA A 121 -6.76 8.68 -9.63
CA ALA A 121 -7.73 7.66 -9.25
C ALA A 121 -8.74 8.17 -8.20
N ALA A 122 -8.33 9.04 -7.27
CA ALA A 122 -9.24 9.61 -6.28
C ALA A 122 -10.20 10.68 -6.85
N ALA A 123 -9.97 11.15 -8.08
CA ALA A 123 -10.83 12.13 -8.76
C ALA A 123 -11.98 11.49 -9.57
N GLU A 124 -11.94 10.17 -9.76
CA GLU A 124 -12.99 9.35 -10.40
C GLU A 124 -14.17 9.05 -9.46
#